data_AF-A0A1B8CHV6-F1
#
_entry.id   AF-A0A1B8CHV6-F1
#
_cell.length_a   1.000
_cell.length_b   1.000
_cell.length_c   1.000
_cell.angle_alpha   90.00
_cell.angle_beta   90.00
_cell.angle_gamma   90.00
#
_symmetry.space_group_name_H-M   'P 1'
#
loop_
_entity.id
_entity.type
_entity.pdbx_description
1 polymer ?
#
loop_
_entity_poly.entity_id
_entity_poly.type
_entity_poly.pdbx_seq_one_letter_code
_entity_poly.pdbx_strand_id
1 'polypeptide(L)'
;MAATMRAPDSTSSESWNSKFQALENTSDNIDAVNSMKAASKFDTDKDKTQFRKYEDACDRVKNFYREQHLKQTVEYNRRAREEMKAKTRAKMTIWEAMEMLNTLIDNSDPDTSLSQIEHLMQTAEAMRKDGKPRWMQLTGLVHDLGKLLFFFGAQGQWDVVGDTFPVGCAYSEKIIYPDTFVDNPDYSHEVYSTKYGIYEPRCGLDNIMLSWGHDEYLYLIAKDQSTLPDEALAMIRYHSFYPWHSGGAYMELMNEKDEKMLEAVRAFNPYDLYSKSDDVPSIEELKPYYMELIDEFFPLKIINW
;
A
#
# COMPACT_ATOMS: atom_id res chain seq x y z
N MET A 1 0.05 23.18 69.72
CA MET A 1 -0.61 22.71 68.48
C MET A 1 0.17 23.28 67.30
N ALA A 2 0.98 22.47 66.63
CA ALA A 2 1.66 22.87 65.39
C ALA A 2 0.98 22.10 64.25
N ALA A 3 0.36 22.84 63.32
CA ALA A 3 -0.29 22.27 62.15
C ALA A 3 0.76 22.06 61.05
N THR A 4 1.03 20.81 60.71
CA THR A 4 1.89 20.42 59.60
C THR A 4 1.15 20.65 58.28
N MET A 5 1.58 21.62 57.48
CA MET A 5 1.11 21.79 56.11
C MET A 5 1.65 20.64 55.25
N ARG A 6 0.76 19.83 54.68
CA ARG A 6 1.09 18.85 53.62
C ARG A 6 1.32 19.60 52.31
N ALA A 7 2.41 19.27 51.61
CA ALA A 7 2.66 19.70 50.24
C ALA A 7 1.66 19.04 49.27
N PRO A 8 1.28 19.68 48.15
CA PRO A 8 0.35 19.11 47.18
C PRO A 8 1.01 17.98 46.38
N ASP A 9 0.23 16.95 46.07
CA ASP A 9 0.63 15.77 45.30
C ASP A 9 1.20 16.10 43.90
N SER A 10 2.28 15.39 43.56
CA SER A 10 3.02 15.46 42.29
C SER A 10 2.30 14.83 41.08
N THR A 11 1.04 14.45 41.22
CA THR A 11 0.27 13.72 40.19
C THR A 11 -0.28 14.63 39.08
N SER A 12 -0.26 15.95 39.27
CA SER A 12 -0.79 16.89 38.26
C SER A 12 0.17 17.12 37.09
N SER A 13 1.49 17.20 37.32
CA SER A 13 2.47 17.55 36.28
C SER A 13 2.65 16.47 35.21
N GLU A 14 2.56 15.19 35.57
CA GLU A 14 2.66 14.07 34.61
C GLU A 14 1.45 14.04 33.66
N SER A 15 0.26 14.39 34.15
CA SER A 15 -0.96 14.48 33.33
C SER A 15 -0.91 15.63 32.32
N TRP A 16 -0.32 16.76 32.68
CA TRP A 16 -0.17 17.90 31.78
C TRP A 16 0.89 17.65 30.70
N ASN A 17 2.03 17.03 31.05
CA ASN A 17 3.07 16.67 30.08
C ASN A 17 2.56 15.66 29.04
N SER A 18 1.79 14.66 29.46
CA SER A 18 1.20 13.67 28.55
C SER A 18 0.18 14.31 27.57
N LYS A 19 -0.66 15.24 28.06
CA LYS A 19 -1.60 15.97 27.20
C LYS A 19 -0.88 16.92 26.23
N PHE A 20 0.21 17.54 26.66
CA PHE A 20 1.01 18.43 25.82
C PHE A 20 1.73 17.65 24.72
N GLN A 21 2.34 16.51 25.04
CA GLN A 21 2.91 15.60 24.03
C GLN A 21 1.86 15.09 23.04
N ALA A 22 0.65 14.75 23.52
CA ALA A 22 -0.43 14.35 22.62
C ALA A 22 -0.84 15.48 21.66
N LEU A 23 -0.85 16.73 22.13
CA LEU A 23 -1.15 17.91 21.31
C LEU A 23 -0.02 18.22 20.32
N GLU A 24 1.25 18.12 20.72
CA GLU A 24 2.40 18.26 19.82
C GLU A 24 2.39 17.18 18.73
N ASN A 25 2.22 15.91 19.11
CA ASN A 25 2.08 14.82 18.14
C ASN A 25 0.91 15.05 17.17
N THR A 26 -0.21 15.60 17.66
CA THR A 26 -1.36 15.93 16.80
C THR A 26 -1.04 17.08 15.85
N SER A 27 -0.33 18.11 16.32
CA SER A 27 0.11 19.24 15.49
C SER A 27 1.08 18.79 14.40
N ASP A 28 2.08 17.99 14.77
CA ASP A 28 3.09 17.47 13.84
C ASP A 28 2.43 16.56 12.78
N ASN A 29 1.44 15.76 13.19
CA ASN A 29 0.64 14.95 12.26
C ASN A 29 -0.17 15.83 11.29
N ILE A 30 -0.76 16.94 11.76
CA ILE A 30 -1.49 17.88 10.89
C ILE A 30 -0.55 18.54 9.88
N ASP A 31 0.63 18.98 10.31
CA ASP A 31 1.62 19.61 9.43
C ASP A 31 2.21 18.60 8.42
N ALA A 32 2.38 17.34 8.82
CA ALA A 32 2.79 16.25 7.94
C ALA A 32 1.71 15.94 6.86
N VAL A 33 0.42 15.96 7.23
CA VAL A 33 -0.67 15.78 6.26
C VAL A 33 -0.80 17.00 5.32
N ASN A 34 -0.61 18.22 5.83
CA ASN A 34 -0.64 19.43 5.01
C ASN A 34 0.52 19.50 4.02
N SER A 35 1.70 18.99 4.39
CA SER A 35 2.86 18.92 3.49
C SER A 35 2.73 17.84 2.40
N MET A 36 1.98 16.76 2.64
CA MET A 36 1.57 15.84 1.58
C MET A 36 0.79 16.58 0.48
N LYS A 37 -0.11 17.50 0.88
CA LYS A 37 -0.98 18.30 -0.03
C LYS A 37 -0.26 19.38 -0.83
N ALA A 38 1.02 19.66 -0.53
CA ALA A 38 1.80 20.58 -1.35
C ALA A 38 1.91 20.02 -2.77
N ALA A 39 1.53 20.85 -3.76
CA ALA A 39 1.55 20.48 -5.17
C ALA A 39 2.97 20.01 -5.57
N SER A 40 3.09 18.73 -5.90
CA SER A 40 4.34 18.15 -6.38
C SER A 40 4.63 18.62 -7.80
N LYS A 41 5.91 18.78 -8.13
CA LYS A 41 6.40 18.97 -9.50
C LYS A 41 7.18 17.77 -10.02
N PHE A 42 7.23 16.66 -9.28
CA PHE A 42 8.08 15.51 -9.58
C PHE A 42 7.87 14.98 -11.00
N ASP A 43 6.62 14.84 -11.42
CA ASP A 43 6.26 14.19 -12.68
C ASP A 43 5.94 15.16 -13.82
N THR A 44 6.19 16.48 -13.66
CA THR A 44 5.78 17.49 -14.65
C THR A 44 6.50 17.35 -15.98
N ASP A 45 7.75 16.88 -15.94
CA ASP A 45 8.60 16.71 -17.12
C ASP A 45 8.62 15.26 -17.62
N LYS A 46 7.85 14.36 -16.99
CA LYS A 46 7.77 12.94 -17.37
C LYS A 46 6.84 12.77 -18.57
N ASP A 47 7.29 12.05 -19.59
CA ASP A 47 6.41 11.62 -20.68
C ASP A 47 5.49 10.51 -20.20
N LYS A 48 4.32 10.90 -19.68
CA LYS A 48 3.29 10.00 -19.16
C LYS A 48 2.76 9.04 -20.22
N THR A 49 2.95 9.34 -21.52
CA THR A 49 2.49 8.47 -22.60
C THR A 49 3.29 7.18 -22.72
N GLN A 50 4.46 7.05 -22.08
CA GLN A 50 5.30 5.85 -22.15
C GLN A 50 4.94 4.74 -21.15
N PHE A 51 4.14 5.05 -20.13
CA PHE A 51 3.88 4.14 -19.01
C PHE A 51 2.53 3.42 -19.15
N ARG A 52 2.41 2.20 -18.60
CA ARG A 52 1.15 1.43 -18.53
C ARG A 52 0.47 1.21 -19.89
N LYS A 53 1.25 0.94 -20.94
CA LYS A 53 0.73 0.61 -22.28
C LYS A 53 0.24 -0.83 -22.38
N TYR A 54 -0.96 -1.10 -21.88
CA TYR A 54 -1.52 -2.45 -21.87
C TYR A 54 -2.01 -2.94 -23.25
N GLU A 55 -2.47 -2.04 -24.11
CA GLU A 55 -2.85 -2.43 -25.49
C GLU A 55 -1.67 -3.06 -26.25
N ASP A 56 -0.47 -2.48 -26.08
CA ASP A 56 0.78 -2.91 -26.70
C ASP A 56 1.58 -3.90 -25.86
N ALA A 57 1.10 -4.27 -24.66
CA ALA A 57 1.83 -5.16 -23.77
C ALA A 57 2.00 -6.57 -24.37
N CYS A 58 3.11 -7.21 -23.99
CA CYS A 58 3.44 -8.55 -24.45
C CYS A 58 2.50 -9.62 -23.87
N ASP A 59 2.48 -10.80 -24.49
CA ASP A 59 1.61 -11.91 -24.09
C ASP A 59 1.80 -12.33 -22.63
N ARG A 60 3.00 -12.17 -22.07
CA ARG A 60 3.28 -12.43 -20.65
C ARG A 60 2.34 -11.64 -19.74
N VAL A 61 2.23 -10.32 -19.96
CA VAL A 61 1.40 -9.41 -19.15
C VAL A 61 -0.08 -9.70 -19.38
N LYS A 62 -0.49 -9.90 -20.65
CA LYS A 62 -1.88 -10.23 -21.00
C LYS A 62 -2.33 -11.56 -20.38
N ASN A 63 -1.47 -12.59 -20.41
CA ASN A 63 -1.77 -13.89 -19.83
C ASN A 63 -1.76 -13.85 -18.30
N PHE A 64 -0.87 -13.05 -17.69
CA PHE A 64 -0.87 -12.80 -16.26
C PHE A 64 -2.23 -12.28 -15.77
N TYR A 65 -2.72 -11.20 -16.37
CA TYR A 65 -3.98 -10.58 -15.94
C TYR A 65 -5.18 -11.50 -16.24
N ARG A 66 -5.18 -12.22 -17.37
CA ARG A 66 -6.22 -13.24 -17.62
C ARG A 66 -6.25 -14.31 -16.54
N GLU A 67 -5.09 -14.79 -16.09
CA GLU A 67 -4.99 -15.78 -15.01
C GLU A 67 -5.47 -15.21 -13.67
N GLN A 68 -5.06 -13.98 -13.33
CA GLN A 68 -5.50 -13.29 -12.14
C GLN A 68 -7.02 -13.10 -12.13
N HIS A 69 -7.59 -12.56 -13.21
CA HIS A 69 -9.03 -12.34 -13.33
C HIS A 69 -9.80 -13.65 -13.27
N LEU A 70 -9.28 -14.74 -13.83
CA LEU A 70 -9.91 -16.06 -13.74
C LEU A 70 -9.97 -16.61 -12.30
N LYS A 71 -8.89 -16.43 -11.53
CA LYS A 71 -8.68 -17.16 -10.27
C LYS A 71 -9.01 -16.38 -9.00
N GLN A 72 -9.04 -15.04 -9.07
CA GLN A 72 -9.40 -14.19 -7.93
C GLN A 72 -10.93 -14.18 -7.74
N THR A 73 -11.39 -15.11 -6.91
CA THR A 73 -12.81 -15.26 -6.52
C THR A 73 -13.02 -14.83 -5.06
N VAL A 74 -14.28 -14.65 -4.67
CA VAL A 74 -14.68 -14.46 -3.26
C VAL A 74 -14.19 -15.62 -2.39
N GLU A 75 -14.34 -16.85 -2.86
CA GLU A 75 -13.88 -18.05 -2.15
C GLU A 75 -12.38 -18.03 -1.91
N TYR A 76 -11.60 -17.77 -2.98
CA TYR A 76 -10.14 -17.68 -2.88
C TYR A 76 -9.72 -16.58 -1.89
N ASN A 77 -10.33 -15.40 -1.98
CA ASN A 77 -9.97 -14.24 -1.14
C ASN A 77 -10.26 -14.45 0.34
N ARG A 78 -11.36 -15.14 0.68
CA ARG A 78 -11.67 -15.52 2.06
C ARG A 78 -10.62 -16.49 2.60
N ARG A 79 -10.31 -17.55 1.84
CA ARG A 79 -9.30 -18.54 2.23
C ARG A 79 -7.92 -17.90 2.43
N ALA A 80 -7.46 -17.07 1.49
CA ALA A 80 -6.15 -16.42 1.57
C ALA A 80 -6.02 -15.54 2.82
N ARG A 81 -7.08 -14.81 3.19
CA ARG A 81 -7.13 -13.98 4.41
C ARG A 81 -7.17 -14.80 5.70
N GLU A 82 -7.84 -15.95 5.69
CA GLU A 82 -7.81 -16.88 6.82
C GLU A 82 -6.41 -17.48 6.99
N GLU A 83 -5.79 -17.94 5.91
CA GLU A 83 -4.42 -18.46 5.90
C GLU A 83 -3.38 -17.41 6.30
N MET A 84 -3.61 -16.13 5.97
CA MET A 84 -2.76 -15.04 6.42
C MET A 84 -2.75 -14.96 7.96
N LYS A 85 -3.94 -14.91 8.58
CA LYS A 85 -4.08 -14.77 10.03
C LYS A 85 -3.56 -15.98 10.82
N ALA A 86 -3.54 -17.16 10.20
CA ALA A 86 -3.23 -18.41 10.88
C ALA A 86 -1.73 -18.65 11.15
N LYS A 87 -0.81 -17.99 10.41
CA LYS A 87 0.63 -18.29 10.49
C LYS A 87 1.53 -17.08 10.24
N THR A 88 2.60 -16.97 11.02
CA THR A 88 3.79 -16.19 10.65
C THR A 88 4.66 -17.03 9.72
N ARG A 89 4.97 -16.49 8.56
CA ARG A 89 5.76 -17.10 7.48
C ARG A 89 7.26 -16.86 7.67
N ALA A 90 7.64 -15.68 8.13
CA ALA A 90 9.04 -15.33 8.39
C ALA A 90 9.18 -14.32 9.53
N LYS A 91 10.39 -14.25 10.10
CA LYS A 91 10.78 -13.22 11.07
C LYS A 91 12.06 -12.57 10.59
N MET A 92 11.97 -11.33 10.14
CA MET A 92 13.10 -10.59 9.60
C MET A 92 12.83 -9.08 9.67
N THR A 93 13.89 -8.30 9.59
CA THR A 93 13.84 -6.84 9.50
C THR A 93 13.28 -6.38 8.15
N ILE A 94 12.89 -5.10 8.05
CA ILE A 94 12.51 -4.48 6.77
C ILE A 94 13.66 -4.55 5.75
N TRP A 95 14.91 -4.37 6.20
CA TRP A 95 16.06 -4.39 5.29
C TRP A 95 16.35 -5.80 4.75
N GLU A 96 16.30 -6.83 5.60
CA GLU A 96 16.41 -8.23 5.17
C GLU A 96 15.27 -8.61 4.21
N ALA A 97 14.06 -8.09 4.44
CA ALA A 97 12.91 -8.26 3.57
C ALA A 97 13.15 -7.62 2.18
N MET A 98 13.76 -6.44 2.11
CA MET A 98 14.18 -5.81 0.85
C MET A 98 15.23 -6.65 0.11
N GLU A 99 16.23 -7.16 0.83
CA GLU A 99 17.28 -8.02 0.27
C GLU A 99 16.70 -9.33 -0.28
N MET A 100 15.73 -9.94 0.41
CA MET A 100 15.01 -11.12 -0.06
C MET A 100 14.18 -10.82 -1.31
N LEU A 101 13.42 -9.71 -1.30
CA LEU A 101 12.58 -9.30 -2.42
C LEU A 101 13.38 -9.05 -3.70
N ASN A 102 14.63 -8.60 -3.56
CA ASN A 102 15.52 -8.33 -4.69
C ASN A 102 15.75 -9.53 -5.64
N THR A 103 15.41 -10.75 -5.19
CA THR A 103 15.50 -11.97 -5.99
C THR A 103 14.27 -12.25 -6.86
N LEU A 104 13.20 -11.46 -6.73
CA LEU A 104 11.95 -11.59 -7.48
C LEU A 104 11.98 -10.77 -8.79
N ILE A 105 11.45 -11.35 -9.87
CA ILE A 105 11.11 -10.63 -11.11
C ILE A 105 9.59 -10.51 -11.21
N ASP A 106 9.05 -9.29 -11.30
CA ASP A 106 7.61 -9.02 -11.44
C ASP A 106 7.17 -9.17 -12.91
N ASN A 107 6.27 -10.12 -13.20
CA ASN A 107 5.80 -10.39 -14.56
C ASN A 107 4.57 -9.58 -14.97
N SER A 108 3.92 -8.87 -14.02
CA SER A 108 2.72 -8.06 -14.29
C SER A 108 3.05 -6.67 -14.83
N ASP A 109 4.24 -6.18 -14.50
CA ASP A 109 4.68 -4.84 -14.85
C ASP A 109 5.20 -4.80 -16.30
N PRO A 110 4.58 -3.99 -17.19
CA PRO A 110 5.09 -3.78 -18.54
C PRO A 110 6.32 -2.85 -18.59
N ASP A 111 6.58 -2.10 -17.51
CA ASP A 111 7.46 -0.94 -17.51
C ASP A 111 8.84 -1.19 -16.86
N THR A 112 9.11 -2.38 -16.29
CA THR A 112 10.35 -2.61 -15.51
C THR A 112 11.24 -3.77 -15.97
N SER A 113 12.54 -3.49 -16.03
CA SER A 113 13.63 -4.47 -15.99
C SER A 113 14.52 -4.27 -14.74
N LEU A 114 14.09 -3.42 -13.82
CA LEU A 114 14.83 -3.07 -12.60
C LEU A 114 14.72 -4.21 -11.58
N SER A 115 15.75 -4.32 -10.75
CA SER A 115 15.65 -5.14 -9.55
C SER A 115 14.67 -4.49 -8.56
N GLN A 116 14.02 -5.30 -7.71
CA GLN A 116 13.00 -4.77 -6.80
C GLN A 116 13.57 -3.76 -5.81
N ILE A 117 14.80 -3.94 -5.34
CA ILE A 117 15.42 -2.98 -4.41
C ILE A 117 15.66 -1.62 -5.07
N GLU A 118 15.99 -1.59 -6.36
CA GLU A 118 16.18 -0.34 -7.11
C GLU A 118 14.85 0.41 -7.23
N HIS A 119 13.75 -0.29 -7.53
CA HIS A 119 12.41 0.30 -7.59
C HIS A 119 11.98 0.92 -6.25
N LEU A 120 12.16 0.19 -5.14
CA LEU A 120 11.86 0.69 -3.79
C LEU A 120 12.66 1.96 -3.48
N MET A 121 13.96 1.95 -3.80
CA MET A 121 14.86 3.07 -3.53
C MET A 121 14.56 4.28 -4.43
N GLN A 122 14.24 4.07 -5.71
CA GLN A 122 13.84 5.15 -6.61
C GLN A 122 12.56 5.83 -6.14
N THR A 123 11.55 5.04 -5.76
CA THR A 123 10.27 5.56 -5.26
C THR A 123 10.49 6.41 -4.00
N ALA A 124 11.24 5.89 -3.04
CA ALA A 124 11.56 6.59 -1.79
C ALA A 124 12.39 7.87 -2.03
N GLU A 125 13.40 7.80 -2.91
CA GLU A 125 14.27 8.93 -3.23
C GLU A 125 13.54 10.03 -3.97
N ALA A 126 12.61 9.69 -4.87
CA ALA A 126 11.78 10.67 -5.56
C ALA A 126 10.95 11.49 -4.56
N MET A 127 10.33 10.83 -3.59
CA MET A 127 9.60 11.49 -2.50
C MET A 127 10.52 12.32 -1.60
N ARG A 128 11.71 11.81 -1.27
CA ARG A 128 12.69 12.54 -0.43
C ARG A 128 13.19 13.81 -1.11
N LYS A 129 13.54 13.72 -2.39
CA LYS A 129 14.00 14.86 -3.20
C LYS A 129 12.91 15.91 -3.39
N ASP A 130 11.64 15.48 -3.46
CA ASP A 130 10.49 16.38 -3.53
C ASP A 130 10.04 16.91 -2.15
N GLY A 131 10.80 16.64 -1.08
CA GLY A 131 10.57 17.19 0.25
C GLY A 131 9.32 16.63 0.95
N LYS A 132 8.87 15.43 0.57
CA LYS A 132 7.73 14.77 1.22
C LYS A 132 8.05 14.34 2.66
N PRO A 133 7.03 14.20 3.53
CA PRO A 133 7.24 13.79 4.92
C PRO A 133 8.00 12.48 5.06
N ARG A 134 8.74 12.33 6.16
CA ARG A 134 9.53 11.13 6.48
C ARG A 134 8.73 9.83 6.37
N TRP A 135 7.52 9.78 6.92
CA TRP A 135 6.63 8.61 6.82
C TRP A 135 6.28 8.27 5.36
N MET A 136 6.15 9.27 4.48
CA MET A 136 5.78 9.06 3.08
C MET A 136 6.97 8.52 2.29
N GLN A 137 8.19 9.01 2.58
CA GLN A 137 9.41 8.45 2.01
C GLN A 137 9.59 6.98 2.40
N LEU A 138 9.33 6.63 3.67
CA LEU A 138 9.37 5.24 4.10
C LEU A 138 8.28 4.41 3.42
N THR A 139 7.09 4.97 3.26
CA THR A 139 5.99 4.32 2.53
C THR A 139 6.45 3.94 1.11
N GLY A 140 7.12 4.85 0.41
CA GLY A 140 7.77 4.57 -0.87
C GLY A 140 8.79 3.43 -0.81
N LEU A 141 9.59 3.36 0.26
CA LEU A 141 10.57 2.29 0.44
C LEU A 141 9.95 0.92 0.67
N VAL A 142 8.79 0.84 1.32
CA VAL A 142 8.23 -0.44 1.78
C VAL A 142 7.02 -0.94 0.98
N HIS A 143 6.35 -0.09 0.18
CA HIS A 143 5.04 -0.38 -0.42
C HIS A 143 4.94 -1.75 -1.10
N ASP A 144 6.02 -2.18 -1.75
CA ASP A 144 6.09 -3.40 -2.55
C ASP A 144 6.60 -4.63 -1.78
N LEU A 145 6.94 -4.49 -0.48
CA LEU A 145 7.43 -5.62 0.33
C LEU A 145 6.40 -6.72 0.52
N GLY A 146 5.12 -6.45 0.26
CA GLY A 146 4.12 -7.51 0.25
C GLY A 146 4.33 -8.58 -0.82
N LYS A 147 5.15 -8.28 -1.84
CA LYS A 147 5.53 -9.23 -2.90
C LYS A 147 6.31 -10.44 -2.36
N LEU A 148 6.80 -10.37 -1.13
CA LEU A 148 7.40 -11.50 -0.42
C LEU A 148 6.45 -12.70 -0.28
N LEU A 149 5.13 -12.49 -0.41
CA LEU A 149 4.15 -13.58 -0.56
C LEU A 149 4.58 -14.63 -1.59
N PHE A 150 5.27 -14.22 -2.66
CA PHE A 150 5.81 -15.12 -3.67
C PHE A 150 6.69 -16.23 -3.07
N PHE A 151 7.50 -15.90 -2.06
CA PHE A 151 8.38 -16.86 -1.39
C PHE A 151 7.68 -17.66 -0.29
N PHE A 152 6.46 -17.28 0.08
CA PHE A 152 5.74 -17.84 1.22
C PHE A 152 4.54 -18.72 0.84
N GLY A 153 4.62 -19.32 -0.36
CA GLY A 153 3.66 -20.32 -0.82
C GLY A 153 2.51 -19.76 -1.66
N ALA A 154 2.70 -18.61 -2.29
CA ALA A 154 1.86 -18.14 -3.39
C ALA A 154 1.62 -19.24 -4.45
N GLN A 155 0.43 -19.30 -5.03
CA GLN A 155 0.11 -20.27 -6.08
C GLN A 155 0.64 -19.83 -7.46
N GLY A 156 1.02 -18.57 -7.59
CA GLY A 156 1.63 -17.97 -8.78
C GLY A 156 1.73 -16.48 -8.58
N GLN A 157 2.32 -15.72 -9.51
CA GLN A 157 2.38 -14.27 -9.33
C GLN A 157 1.00 -13.60 -9.36
N TRP A 158 -0.01 -14.25 -9.95
CA TRP A 158 -1.38 -13.74 -10.05
C TRP A 158 -2.06 -13.49 -8.69
N ASP A 159 -1.60 -14.14 -7.62
CA ASP A 159 -2.06 -13.93 -6.24
C ASP A 159 -1.09 -13.10 -5.39
N VAL A 160 -0.15 -12.40 -6.05
CA VAL A 160 0.87 -11.55 -5.43
C VAL A 160 0.86 -10.13 -6.01
N VAL A 161 1.05 -9.97 -7.31
CA VAL A 161 1.30 -8.67 -7.98
C VAL A 161 0.11 -8.23 -8.85
N GLY A 162 0.25 -7.09 -9.53
CA GLY A 162 -0.72 -6.57 -10.50
C GLY A 162 -1.82 -5.70 -9.89
N ASP A 163 -2.53 -4.99 -10.77
CA ASP A 163 -3.66 -4.15 -10.40
C ASP A 163 -4.71 -4.94 -9.62
N THR A 164 -5.25 -4.36 -8.55
CA THR A 164 -6.29 -4.97 -7.73
C THR A 164 -7.70 -4.51 -8.11
N PHE A 165 -8.69 -5.32 -7.76
CA PHE A 165 -10.10 -5.06 -7.97
C PHE A 165 -10.96 -5.68 -6.87
N PRO A 166 -12.17 -5.17 -6.59
CA PRO A 166 -13.08 -5.78 -5.64
C PRO A 166 -13.58 -7.14 -6.16
N VAL A 167 -13.52 -8.17 -5.32
CA VAL A 167 -14.24 -9.43 -5.57
C VAL A 167 -15.62 -9.38 -4.92
N GLY A 168 -16.59 -10.13 -5.41
CA GLY A 168 -17.91 -10.24 -4.79
C GLY A 168 -18.89 -9.12 -5.12
N CYS A 169 -18.58 -8.28 -6.11
CA CYS A 169 -19.51 -7.37 -6.79
C CYS A 169 -19.15 -7.28 -8.28
N ALA A 170 -20.01 -6.66 -9.08
CA ALA A 170 -19.81 -6.54 -10.52
C ALA A 170 -18.46 -5.90 -10.86
N TYR A 171 -17.75 -6.50 -11.82
CA TYR A 171 -16.47 -5.99 -12.31
C TYR A 171 -16.68 -4.77 -13.21
N SER A 172 -15.98 -3.69 -12.88
CA SER A 172 -15.98 -2.45 -13.67
C SER A 172 -15.23 -2.61 -15.00
N GLU A 173 -15.74 -1.99 -16.06
CA GLU A 173 -15.06 -1.86 -17.36
C GLU A 173 -13.75 -1.06 -17.28
N LYS A 174 -13.48 -0.39 -16.15
CA LYS A 174 -12.23 0.34 -15.90
C LYS A 174 -11.11 -0.56 -15.35
N ILE A 175 -11.38 -1.83 -15.08
CA ILE A 175 -10.33 -2.82 -14.81
C ILE A 175 -9.62 -3.12 -16.12
N ILE A 176 -8.31 -3.31 -16.06
CA ILE A 176 -7.51 -3.74 -17.20
C ILE A 176 -8.08 -5.03 -17.82
N TYR A 177 -8.15 -5.10 -19.15
CA TYR A 177 -8.68 -6.25 -19.90
C TYR A 177 -10.01 -6.81 -19.34
N PRO A 178 -11.08 -5.99 -19.22
CA PRO A 178 -12.30 -6.36 -18.52
C PRO A 178 -12.99 -7.59 -19.15
N ASP A 179 -12.81 -7.81 -20.47
CA ASP A 179 -13.37 -8.97 -21.18
C ASP A 179 -12.82 -10.32 -20.69
N THR A 180 -11.67 -10.34 -20.00
CA THR A 180 -11.06 -11.57 -19.50
C THR A 180 -11.74 -12.13 -18.25
N PHE A 181 -12.66 -11.37 -17.62
CA PHE A 181 -13.45 -11.87 -16.50
C PHE A 181 -14.52 -12.87 -16.88
N VAL A 182 -14.86 -13.01 -18.18
CA VAL A 182 -15.93 -13.92 -18.64
C VAL A 182 -15.75 -15.37 -18.18
N ASP A 183 -14.50 -15.79 -17.96
CA ASP A 183 -14.15 -17.14 -17.51
C ASP A 183 -14.12 -17.28 -15.98
N ASN A 184 -14.19 -16.18 -15.22
CA ASN A 184 -14.24 -16.22 -13.76
C ASN A 184 -15.60 -16.78 -13.28
N PRO A 185 -15.62 -17.77 -12.37
CA PRO A 185 -16.87 -18.34 -11.86
C PRO A 185 -17.79 -17.32 -11.16
N ASP A 186 -17.23 -16.25 -10.59
CA ASP A 186 -18.00 -15.17 -9.95
C ASP A 186 -18.63 -14.19 -10.95
N TYR A 187 -18.17 -14.17 -12.21
CA TYR A 187 -18.62 -13.19 -13.23
C TYR A 187 -20.12 -13.26 -13.54
N SER A 188 -20.66 -14.47 -13.60
CA SER A 188 -22.08 -14.73 -13.88
C SER A 188 -22.86 -15.17 -12.63
N HIS A 189 -22.26 -15.07 -11.45
CA HIS A 189 -22.88 -15.48 -10.20
C HIS A 189 -24.04 -14.55 -9.84
N GLU A 190 -25.20 -15.11 -9.44
CA GLU A 190 -26.45 -14.36 -9.21
C GLU A 190 -26.31 -13.18 -8.23
N VAL A 191 -25.48 -13.34 -7.19
CA VAL A 191 -25.13 -12.26 -6.24
C VAL A 191 -23.99 -11.39 -6.76
N TYR A 192 -22.81 -11.97 -7.02
CA TYR A 192 -21.59 -11.21 -7.28
C TYR A 192 -21.61 -10.43 -8.60
N SER A 193 -22.41 -10.84 -9.59
CA SER A 193 -22.58 -10.11 -10.85
C SER A 193 -23.43 -8.83 -10.69
N THR A 194 -24.05 -8.60 -9.53
CA THR A 194 -24.82 -7.38 -9.27
C THR A 194 -23.91 -6.23 -8.84
N LYS A 195 -24.39 -4.99 -9.03
CA LYS A 195 -23.62 -3.77 -8.75
C LYS A 195 -22.94 -3.76 -7.38
N TYR A 196 -23.65 -4.18 -6.34
CA TYR A 196 -23.14 -4.19 -4.97
C TYR A 196 -22.74 -5.58 -4.50
N GLY A 197 -23.28 -6.65 -5.11
CA GLY A 197 -23.01 -8.02 -4.74
C GLY A 197 -23.18 -8.26 -3.24
N ILE A 198 -22.08 -8.58 -2.54
CA ILE A 198 -22.08 -8.82 -1.09
C ILE A 198 -21.90 -7.56 -0.22
N TYR A 199 -21.74 -6.39 -0.84
CA TYR A 199 -21.45 -5.14 -0.15
C TYR A 199 -22.69 -4.27 0.01
N GLU A 200 -22.68 -3.42 1.04
CA GLU A 200 -23.64 -2.34 1.17
C GLU A 200 -23.13 -1.08 0.46
N PRO A 201 -24.01 -0.23 -0.09
CA PRO A 201 -23.59 1.06 -0.63
C PRO A 201 -22.94 1.89 0.48
N ARG A 202 -21.86 2.62 0.15
CA ARG A 202 -21.11 3.47 1.11
C ARG A 202 -20.56 2.71 2.33
N CYS A 203 -20.33 1.39 2.22
CA CYS A 203 -19.80 0.59 3.33
C CYS A 203 -18.38 0.99 3.75
N GLY A 204 -17.64 1.67 2.88
CA GLY A 204 -16.25 2.05 3.07
C GLY A 204 -15.28 0.98 2.56
N LEU A 205 -14.14 1.40 2.00
CA LEU A 205 -13.18 0.49 1.41
C LEU A 205 -12.49 -0.43 2.44
N ASP A 206 -12.56 -0.09 3.72
CA ASP A 206 -12.13 -0.99 4.79
C ASP A 206 -12.96 -2.29 4.87
N ASN A 207 -14.19 -2.25 4.36
CA ASN A 207 -15.17 -3.34 4.43
C ASN A 207 -15.31 -4.12 3.11
N ILE A 208 -14.51 -3.81 2.09
CA ILE A 208 -14.50 -4.55 0.83
C ILE A 208 -13.31 -5.51 0.75
N MET A 209 -13.49 -6.62 0.05
CA MET A 209 -12.39 -7.51 -0.30
C MET A 209 -11.85 -7.13 -1.68
N LEU A 210 -10.68 -6.52 -1.70
CA LEU A 210 -9.87 -6.46 -2.92
C LEU A 210 -9.23 -7.82 -3.17
N SER A 211 -9.05 -8.14 -4.46
CA SER A 211 -8.27 -9.28 -4.94
C SER A 211 -6.97 -9.40 -4.15
N TRP A 212 -6.67 -10.60 -3.67
CA TRP A 212 -5.58 -10.87 -2.75
C TRP A 212 -4.23 -10.62 -3.44
N GLY A 213 -3.31 -9.96 -2.74
CA GLY A 213 -1.98 -9.64 -3.24
C GLY A 213 -1.13 -8.88 -2.22
N HIS A 214 -0.03 -8.32 -2.71
CA HIS A 214 0.98 -7.61 -1.92
C HIS A 214 0.41 -6.43 -1.11
N ASP A 215 -0.51 -5.64 -1.68
CA ASP A 215 -1.16 -4.52 -1.00
C ASP A 215 -1.79 -4.93 0.34
N GLU A 216 -2.77 -5.86 0.30
CA GLU A 216 -3.51 -6.28 1.49
C GLU A 216 -2.59 -7.01 2.48
N TYR A 217 -1.67 -7.84 1.97
CA TYR A 217 -0.75 -8.58 2.82
C TYR A 217 0.18 -7.64 3.59
N LEU A 218 0.80 -6.66 2.92
CA LEU A 218 1.66 -5.70 3.59
C LEU A 218 0.86 -4.78 4.51
N TYR A 219 -0.33 -4.34 4.10
CA TYR A 219 -1.22 -3.54 4.96
C TYR A 219 -1.50 -4.25 6.28
N LEU A 220 -1.86 -5.54 6.26
CA LEU A 220 -2.14 -6.30 7.47
C LEU A 220 -0.93 -6.40 8.40
N ILE A 221 0.28 -6.50 7.84
CA ILE A 221 1.53 -6.52 8.62
C ILE A 221 1.84 -5.13 9.20
N ALA A 222 1.82 -4.10 8.35
CA ALA A 222 2.23 -2.74 8.71
C ALA A 222 1.26 -2.10 9.69
N LYS A 223 -0.05 -2.34 9.54
CA LYS A 223 -1.08 -1.84 10.46
C LYS A 223 -0.84 -2.26 11.91
N ASP A 224 -0.37 -3.49 12.12
CA ASP A 224 -0.21 -4.06 13.46
C ASP A 224 1.21 -3.86 14.03
N GLN A 225 2.22 -3.64 13.18
CA GLN A 225 3.64 -3.67 13.57
C GLN A 225 4.42 -2.39 13.21
N SER A 226 3.74 -1.32 12.79
CA SER A 226 4.36 -0.02 12.50
C SER A 226 3.64 1.12 13.22
N THR A 227 4.25 2.31 13.20
CA THR A 227 3.65 3.57 13.63
C THR A 227 3.29 4.47 12.44
N LEU A 228 3.09 3.89 11.26
CA LEU A 228 2.70 4.62 10.05
C LEU A 228 1.29 5.22 10.21
N PRO A 229 1.06 6.44 9.69
CA PRO A 229 -0.27 7.08 9.73
C PRO A 229 -1.26 6.41 8.77
N ASP A 230 -2.55 6.72 8.93
CA ASP A 230 -3.65 6.16 8.11
C ASP A 230 -3.42 6.41 6.61
N GLU A 231 -2.89 7.57 6.22
CA GLU A 231 -2.55 7.89 4.84
C GLU A 231 -1.50 6.95 4.25
N ALA A 232 -0.45 6.63 5.02
CA ALA A 232 0.60 5.68 4.61
C ALA A 232 0.04 4.27 4.44
N LEU A 233 -0.79 3.83 5.40
CA LEU A 233 -1.44 2.52 5.34
C LEU A 233 -2.40 2.43 4.14
N ALA A 234 -3.09 3.52 3.79
CA ALA A 234 -3.93 3.58 2.60
C ALA A 234 -3.11 3.56 1.30
N MET A 235 -1.98 4.27 1.24
CA MET A 235 -1.05 4.17 0.10
C MET A 235 -0.62 2.71 -0.09
N ILE A 236 -0.18 2.03 0.97
CA ILE A 236 0.19 0.60 0.89
C ILE A 236 -0.99 -0.26 0.42
N ARG A 237 -2.17 -0.11 1.03
CA ARG A 237 -3.30 -1.01 0.79
C ARG A 237 -3.99 -0.83 -0.57
N TYR A 238 -3.84 0.34 -1.19
CA TYR A 238 -4.65 0.70 -2.34
C TYR A 238 -3.83 1.23 -3.54
N HIS A 239 -2.50 1.22 -3.49
CA HIS A 239 -1.67 1.71 -4.61
C HIS A 239 -1.81 0.87 -5.89
N SER A 240 -2.20 -0.40 -5.78
CA SER A 240 -2.52 -1.22 -6.95
C SER A 240 -3.99 -1.11 -7.37
N PHE A 241 -4.84 -0.37 -6.65
CA PHE A 241 -6.28 -0.28 -6.95
C PHE A 241 -6.58 0.77 -8.04
N TYR A 242 -5.93 0.63 -9.19
CA TYR A 242 -6.00 1.55 -10.33
C TYR A 242 -7.41 1.87 -10.82
N PRO A 243 -8.35 0.89 -10.91
CA PRO A 243 -9.74 1.18 -11.26
C PRO A 243 -10.36 2.27 -10.37
N TRP A 244 -9.97 2.36 -9.11
CA TRP A 244 -10.46 3.36 -8.17
C TRP A 244 -9.66 4.66 -8.22
N HIS A 245 -8.36 4.64 -7.88
CA HIS A 245 -7.62 5.89 -7.69
C HIS A 245 -7.34 6.65 -8.99
N SER A 246 -7.19 5.92 -10.11
CA SER A 246 -6.99 6.50 -11.44
C SER A 246 -8.29 6.47 -12.27
N GLY A 247 -8.95 5.32 -12.31
CA GLY A 247 -10.15 5.11 -13.13
C GLY A 247 -11.40 5.80 -12.59
N GLY A 248 -11.53 6.03 -11.29
CA GLY A 248 -12.75 6.56 -10.68
C GLY A 248 -13.94 5.58 -10.75
N ALA A 249 -13.68 4.28 -10.70
CA ALA A 249 -14.68 3.25 -10.42
C ALA A 249 -14.85 3.06 -8.90
N TYR A 250 -15.92 2.38 -8.51
CA TYR A 250 -16.19 1.97 -7.11
C TYR A 250 -16.37 3.13 -6.11
N MET A 251 -16.60 4.34 -6.59
CA MET A 251 -16.87 5.53 -5.76
C MET A 251 -18.14 5.36 -4.91
N GLU A 252 -19.07 4.53 -5.35
CA GLU A 252 -20.30 4.19 -4.63
C GLU A 252 -20.09 3.32 -3.38
N LEU A 253 -18.92 2.68 -3.25
CA LEU A 253 -18.55 1.88 -2.08
C LEU A 253 -17.81 2.72 -1.02
N MET A 254 -17.29 3.89 -1.40
CA MET A 254 -16.53 4.78 -0.52
C MET A 254 -17.39 5.44 0.57
N ASN A 255 -16.80 5.64 1.74
CA ASN A 255 -17.30 6.53 2.80
C ASN A 255 -16.45 7.84 2.89
N GLU A 256 -16.73 8.70 3.88
CA GLU A 256 -16.02 9.97 4.07
C GLU A 256 -14.51 9.82 4.35
N LYS A 257 -14.10 8.71 5.00
CA LYS A 257 -12.68 8.42 5.23
C LYS A 257 -11.97 8.16 3.90
N ASP A 258 -12.61 7.39 3.02
CA ASP A 258 -12.02 6.99 1.75
C ASP A 258 -11.77 8.18 0.82
N GLU A 259 -12.53 9.27 0.94
CA GLU A 259 -12.27 10.50 0.18
C GLU A 259 -10.89 11.08 0.51
N LYS A 260 -10.49 11.07 1.79
CA LYS A 260 -9.15 11.49 2.22
C LYS A 260 -8.08 10.48 1.82
N MET A 261 -8.38 9.18 1.91
CA MET A 261 -7.45 8.13 1.51
C MET A 261 -7.20 8.15 -0.01
N LEU A 262 -8.20 8.52 -0.81
CA LEU A 262 -8.06 8.73 -2.25
C LEU A 262 -7.07 9.86 -2.56
N GLU A 263 -7.11 10.97 -1.81
CA GLU A 263 -6.12 12.05 -1.95
C GLU A 263 -4.70 11.53 -1.67
N ALA A 264 -4.52 10.76 -0.60
CA ALA A 264 -3.23 10.18 -0.22
C ALA A 264 -2.68 9.22 -1.29
N VAL A 265 -3.50 8.27 -1.76
CA VAL A 265 -3.11 7.29 -2.78
C VAL A 265 -2.77 7.97 -4.11
N ARG A 266 -3.53 9.00 -4.50
CA ARG A 266 -3.22 9.80 -5.69
C ARG A 266 -1.95 10.62 -5.55
N ALA A 267 -1.61 11.07 -4.34
CA ALA A 267 -0.35 11.76 -4.10
C ALA A 267 0.85 10.81 -4.18
N PHE A 268 0.68 9.53 -3.83
CA PHE A 268 1.71 8.50 -3.90
C PHE A 268 1.97 7.99 -5.33
N ASN A 269 0.90 7.71 -6.09
CA ASN A 269 0.97 7.00 -7.37
C ASN A 269 1.98 7.56 -8.39
N PRO A 270 2.17 8.88 -8.58
CA PRO A 270 3.15 9.39 -9.53
C PRO A 270 4.57 8.95 -9.21
N TYR A 271 4.93 8.83 -7.92
CA TYR A 271 6.27 8.40 -7.53
C TYR A 271 6.50 6.94 -7.89
N ASP A 272 5.63 6.04 -7.42
CA ASP A 272 5.69 4.59 -7.75
C ASP A 272 5.75 4.37 -9.27
N LEU A 273 4.92 5.08 -10.03
CA LEU A 273 4.86 4.85 -11.47
C LEU A 273 6.04 5.48 -12.24
N TYR A 274 6.34 6.76 -12.01
CA TYR A 274 7.23 7.52 -12.90
C TYR A 274 8.69 7.54 -12.44
N SER A 275 9.01 7.20 -11.18
CA SER A 275 10.40 7.10 -10.72
C SER A 275 11.17 5.94 -11.35
N LYS A 276 10.46 4.97 -11.96
CA LYS A 276 11.07 3.86 -12.73
C LYS A 276 11.98 4.34 -13.87
N SER A 277 11.79 5.57 -14.32
CA SER A 277 12.60 6.22 -15.35
C SER A 277 13.78 7.06 -14.82
N ASP A 278 13.91 7.18 -13.50
CA ASP A 278 15.01 7.91 -12.87
C ASP A 278 16.31 7.10 -12.84
N ASP A 279 17.43 7.77 -12.62
CA ASP A 279 18.70 7.10 -12.36
C ASP A 279 18.62 6.24 -11.08
N VAL A 280 19.24 5.06 -11.12
CA VAL A 280 19.30 4.17 -9.97
C VAL A 280 20.15 4.82 -8.86
N PRO A 281 19.60 5.01 -7.65
CA PRO A 281 20.34 5.66 -6.56
C PRO A 281 21.38 4.71 -5.92
N SER A 282 22.41 5.29 -5.30
CA SER A 282 23.43 4.52 -4.58
C SER A 282 22.86 3.93 -3.28
N ILE A 283 22.61 2.61 -3.28
CA ILE A 283 22.04 1.91 -2.12
C ILE A 283 22.95 2.02 -0.90
N GLU A 284 24.25 1.83 -1.07
CA GLU A 284 25.23 1.88 0.04
C GLU A 284 25.28 3.25 0.71
N GLU A 285 25.21 4.33 -0.07
CA GLU A 285 25.23 5.69 0.47
C GLU A 285 23.93 6.05 1.21
N LEU A 286 22.80 5.54 0.73
CA LEU A 286 21.47 5.85 1.28
C LEU A 286 21.03 4.91 2.40
N LYS A 287 21.64 3.73 2.50
CA LYS A 287 21.31 2.71 3.51
C LYS A 287 21.28 3.29 4.94
N PRO A 288 22.27 4.08 5.41
CA PRO A 288 22.21 4.66 6.76
C PRO A 288 20.96 5.52 7.01
N TYR A 289 20.56 6.32 6.03
CA TYR A 289 19.36 7.17 6.13
C TYR A 289 18.08 6.35 6.24
N TYR A 290 17.91 5.35 5.37
CA TYR A 290 16.71 4.53 5.37
C TYR A 290 16.66 3.55 6.53
N MET A 291 17.79 3.09 7.05
CA MET A 291 17.84 2.30 8.28
C MET A 291 17.34 3.10 9.50
N GLU A 292 17.72 4.37 9.61
CA GLU A 292 17.19 5.27 10.65
C GLU A 292 15.66 5.44 10.51
N LEU A 293 15.20 5.66 9.27
CA LEU A 293 13.78 5.83 8.98
C LEU A 293 12.96 4.56 9.25
N ILE A 294 13.51 3.39 8.93
CA ILE A 294 12.91 2.09 9.28
C ILE A 294 12.80 1.96 10.79
N ASP A 295 13.86 2.24 11.55
CA ASP A 295 13.85 2.15 13.01
C ASP A 295 12.82 3.11 13.65
N GLU A 296 12.58 4.28 13.04
CA GLU A 296 11.59 5.26 13.49
C GLU A 296 10.15 4.72 13.41
N PHE A 297 9.78 4.09 12.30
CA PHE A 297 8.38 3.67 12.04
C PHE A 297 8.11 2.19 12.26
N PHE A 298 9.15 1.35 12.34
CA PHE A 298 9.08 -0.08 12.67
C PHE A 298 9.92 -0.37 13.93
N PRO A 299 9.52 0.16 15.10
CA PRO A 299 10.37 0.16 16.30
C PRO A 299 10.66 -1.23 16.88
N LEU A 300 9.87 -2.25 16.51
CA LEU A 300 10.10 -3.64 16.90
C LEU A 300 11.32 -4.26 16.21
N LYS A 301 11.80 -3.64 15.11
CA LYS A 301 12.90 -4.05 14.23
C LYS A 301 12.69 -5.39 13.52
N ILE A 302 12.34 -6.45 14.25
CA ILE A 302 11.97 -7.75 13.71
C ILE A 302 10.47 -7.78 13.48
N ILE A 303 10.08 -7.99 12.22
CA ILE A 303 8.68 -8.03 11.80
C ILE A 303 8.27 -9.49 11.62
N ASN A 304 7.05 -9.81 12.06
CA ASN A 304 6.40 -11.07 11.74
C ASN A 304 5.69 -10.92 10.39
N TRP A 305 6.26 -11.52 9.35
CA TRP A 305 5.73 -11.57 7.99
C TRP A 305 4.81 -12.78 7.84
#